data_AF-A0A1U8AE59-F1
#
_entry.id   AF-A0A1U8AE59-F1
#
_cell.length_a   1.000
_cell.length_b   1.000
_cell.length_c   1.000
_cell.angle_alpha   90.00
_cell.angle_beta   90.00
_cell.angle_gamma   90.00
#
_symmetry.space_group_name_H-M   'P 1'
#
loop_
_entity.id
_entity.type
_entity.pdbx_description
1 polymer ?
#
loop_
_entity_poly.entity_id
_entity_poly.type
_entity_poly.pdbx_seq_one_letter_code
_entity_poly.pdbx_strand_id
1 'polypeptide(L)'
;MEGKDEPRAECNYCGKDYACDTKNHGTSNKWSHLQQQCMKYPYRVDKRQKILSFEPKNEGGEYGLTIGKLKAVTLSVKEARKELAKMVIIDELPFRIVEGEGFKNH
;
A
#
# COMPACT_ATOMS: atom_id res chain seq x y z
N MET A 1 48.02 -6.22 -3.20
CA MET A 1 47.28 -5.55 -2.11
C MET A 1 45.95 -6.25 -2.01
N GLU A 2 45.73 -6.93 -0.89
CA GLU A 2 44.65 -7.89 -0.64
C GLU A 2 43.26 -7.29 -0.90
N GLY A 3 42.43 -8.04 -1.64
CA GLY A 3 41.02 -7.72 -1.85
C GLY A 3 40.28 -7.88 -0.54
N LYS A 4 39.75 -6.77 0.00
CA LYS A 4 38.94 -6.82 1.21
C LYS A 4 37.60 -7.47 0.86
N ASP A 5 37.34 -8.64 1.43
CA ASP A 5 36.03 -9.26 1.42
C ASP A 5 35.00 -8.29 2.02
N GLU A 6 34.10 -7.77 1.17
CA GLU A 6 33.00 -6.93 1.63
C GLU A 6 32.03 -7.77 2.46
N PRO A 7 31.73 -7.41 3.71
CA PRO A 7 30.82 -8.18 4.54
C PRO A 7 29.43 -8.20 3.91
N ARG A 8 28.85 -9.41 3.75
CA ARG A 8 27.50 -9.62 3.22
C ARG A 8 26.61 -10.24 4.29
N ALA A 9 25.34 -9.90 4.27
CA ALA A 9 24.32 -10.45 5.16
C ALA A 9 23.22 -11.11 4.34
N GLU A 10 22.68 -12.23 4.83
CA GLU A 10 21.55 -12.93 4.21
C GLU A 10 20.22 -12.40 4.76
N CYS A 11 19.22 -12.27 3.88
CA CYS A 11 17.87 -11.91 4.29
C CYS A 11 17.07 -13.13 4.74
N ASN A 12 16.63 -13.14 6.00
CA ASN A 12 15.80 -14.21 6.58
C ASN A 12 14.46 -14.48 5.84
N TYR A 13 13.95 -13.53 5.07
CA TYR A 13 12.68 -13.70 4.35
C TYR A 13 12.86 -14.33 2.97
N CYS A 14 13.90 -13.93 2.23
CA CYS A 14 14.08 -14.36 0.84
C CYS A 14 15.37 -15.14 0.56
N GLY A 15 16.25 -15.29 1.54
CA GLY A 15 17.53 -16.00 1.43
C GLY A 15 18.55 -15.31 0.52
N LYS A 16 18.26 -14.10 0.02
CA LYS A 16 19.22 -13.35 -0.79
C LYS A 16 20.19 -12.59 0.10
N ASP A 17 21.44 -12.59 -0.30
CA ASP A 17 22.50 -11.84 0.33
C ASP A 17 22.56 -10.38 -0.16
N TYR A 18 22.96 -9.47 0.72
CA TYR A 18 23.14 -8.05 0.42
C TYR A 18 24.35 -7.49 1.19
N ALA A 19 25.00 -6.46 0.65
CA ALA A 19 26.18 -5.86 1.28
C ALA A 19 25.84 -5.23 2.64
N CYS A 20 26.67 -5.47 3.65
CA CYS A 20 26.43 -5.06 5.03
C CYS A 20 27.74 -4.60 5.69
N ASP A 21 28.38 -3.60 5.07
CA ASP A 21 29.55 -2.90 5.62
C ASP A 21 29.12 -1.81 6.63
N THR A 22 29.75 -1.77 7.80
CA THR A 22 29.41 -0.82 8.86
C THR A 22 29.83 0.63 8.56
N LYS A 23 30.79 0.86 7.66
CA LYS A 23 31.22 2.18 7.17
C LYS A 23 30.43 2.64 5.95
N ASN A 24 30.12 1.74 5.01
CA ASN A 24 29.54 2.12 3.71
C ASN A 24 28.06 1.74 3.54
N HIS A 25 27.59 0.71 4.23
CA HIS A 25 26.26 0.13 4.03
C HIS A 25 25.52 0.01 5.37
N GLY A 26 25.13 1.15 5.91
CA GLY A 26 24.24 1.23 7.08
C GLY A 26 22.85 0.62 6.84
N THR A 27 21.93 0.88 7.77
CA THR A 27 20.57 0.30 7.78
C THR A 27 19.75 0.56 6.51
N SER A 28 20.08 1.61 5.74
CA SER A 28 19.46 1.94 4.46
C SER A 28 19.50 0.81 3.43
N ASN A 29 20.60 0.05 3.36
CA ASN A 29 20.71 -1.02 2.36
C ASN A 29 19.77 -2.19 2.67
N LYS A 30 19.74 -2.62 3.94
CA LYS A 30 18.77 -3.60 4.45
C LYS A 30 17.33 -3.13 4.20
N TRP A 31 17.03 -1.86 4.48
CA TRP A 31 15.69 -1.31 4.26
C TRP A 31 15.29 -1.32 2.77
N SER A 32 16.19 -0.91 1.89
CA SER A 32 15.98 -0.95 0.44
C SER A 32 15.71 -2.38 -0.05
N HIS A 33 16.51 -3.34 0.42
CA HIS A 33 16.30 -4.75 0.15
C HIS A 33 14.89 -5.19 0.58
N LEU A 34 14.48 -4.95 1.84
CA LEU A 34 13.19 -5.37 2.37
C LEU A 34 12.01 -4.75 1.62
N GLN A 35 12.07 -3.45 1.30
CA GLN A 35 10.96 -2.75 0.68
C GLN A 35 10.84 -3.03 -0.83
N GLN A 36 11.96 -3.19 -1.54
CA GLN A 36 11.95 -3.21 -3.01
C GLN A 36 12.26 -4.58 -3.61
N GLN A 37 13.18 -5.33 -3.02
CA GLN A 37 13.74 -6.56 -3.61
C GLN A 37 13.19 -7.85 -2.97
N CYS A 38 12.80 -7.79 -1.69
CA CYS A 38 12.32 -8.93 -0.95
C CYS A 38 10.84 -9.20 -1.23
N MET A 39 10.57 -10.13 -2.16
CA MET A 39 9.20 -10.52 -2.51
C MET A 39 8.47 -11.29 -1.38
N LYS A 40 9.23 -11.92 -0.47
CA LYS A 40 8.69 -12.67 0.67
C LYS A 40 8.54 -11.83 1.94
N TYR A 41 8.82 -10.53 1.88
CA TYR A 41 8.67 -9.66 3.05
C TYR A 41 7.19 -9.29 3.26
N PRO A 42 6.57 -9.72 4.37
CA PRO A 42 5.11 -9.59 4.57
C PRO A 42 4.65 -8.13 4.75
N TYR A 43 5.54 -7.24 5.19
CA TYR A 43 5.22 -5.82 5.39
C TYR A 43 5.55 -4.95 4.17
N ARG A 44 5.78 -5.57 3.00
CA ARG A 44 6.02 -4.85 1.76
C ARG A 44 4.72 -4.19 1.28
N VAL A 45 4.62 -2.88 1.48
CA VAL A 45 3.57 -2.08 0.87
C VAL A 45 3.89 -1.90 -0.62
N ASP A 46 3.15 -2.56 -1.51
CA ASP A 46 3.24 -2.32 -2.94
C ASP A 46 2.56 -0.98 -3.28
N LYS A 47 3.36 0.08 -3.31
CA LYS A 47 2.90 1.43 -3.67
C LYS A 47 2.48 1.55 -5.14
N ARG A 48 2.70 0.52 -5.97
CA ARG A 48 2.40 0.55 -7.41
C ARG A 48 1.07 -0.11 -7.75
N GLN A 49 0.48 -0.89 -6.84
CA GLN A 49 -0.80 -1.53 -7.11
C GLN A 49 -1.92 -0.48 -7.14
N LYS A 50 -2.38 -0.17 -8.35
CA LYS A 50 -3.56 0.67 -8.58
C LYS A 50 -4.78 -0.24 -8.62
N ILE A 51 -5.86 0.19 -7.98
CA ILE A 51 -7.16 -0.49 -8.08
C ILE A 51 -7.91 0.15 -9.23
N LEU A 52 -8.49 -0.69 -10.08
CA LEU A 52 -9.28 -0.23 -11.21
C LEU A 52 -10.68 0.09 -10.69
N SER A 53 -11.11 1.34 -10.83
CA SER A 53 -12.43 1.80 -10.41
C SER A 53 -13.15 2.45 -11.57
N PHE A 54 -14.46 2.25 -11.64
CA PHE A 54 -15.31 2.87 -12.64
C PHE A 54 -15.68 4.28 -12.19
N GLU A 55 -15.47 5.27 -13.05
CA GLU A 55 -15.92 6.64 -12.78
C GLU A 55 -17.41 6.74 -13.15
N PRO A 56 -18.33 7.07 -12.22
CA PRO A 56 -19.73 7.23 -12.56
C PRO A 56 -19.93 8.48 -13.45
N LYS A 57 -20.57 8.32 -14.60
CA LYS A 57 -21.00 9.46 -15.43
C LYS A 57 -22.27 10.07 -14.83
N ASN A 58 -22.22 11.36 -14.51
CA ASN A 58 -23.43 12.15 -14.27
C ASN A 58 -23.98 12.59 -15.63
N GLU A 59 -24.74 11.72 -16.29
CA GLU A 59 -25.60 12.12 -17.40
C GLU A 59 -27.03 12.08 -16.86
N GLY A 60 -27.59 13.26 -16.60
CA GLY A 60 -28.94 13.42 -16.08
C GLY A 60 -29.94 12.75 -17.00
N GLY A 61 -30.55 11.67 -16.52
CA GLY A 61 -31.58 10.93 -17.25
C GLY A 61 -31.65 9.49 -16.78
N GLU A 62 -32.71 9.20 -16.03
CA GLU A 62 -33.39 7.90 -15.91
C GLU A 62 -32.56 6.60 -16.05
N TYR A 63 -32.37 5.92 -14.92
CA TYR A 63 -32.20 4.46 -14.79
C TYR A 63 -31.16 3.73 -15.67
N GLY A 64 -30.05 4.36 -16.06
CA GLY A 64 -28.97 3.64 -16.75
C GLY A 64 -27.64 3.71 -16.00
N LEU A 65 -27.19 2.61 -15.37
CA LEU A 65 -25.80 2.47 -14.92
C LEU A 65 -24.90 2.36 -16.15
N THR A 66 -24.54 3.50 -16.75
CA THR A 66 -23.51 3.55 -17.77
C THR A 66 -22.17 3.36 -17.08
N ILE A 67 -21.56 2.19 -17.29
CA ILE A 67 -20.23 1.87 -16.76
C ILE A 67 -19.25 2.89 -17.36
N GLY A 68 -18.87 3.89 -16.57
CA GLY A 68 -17.96 4.92 -17.04
C GLY A 68 -16.52 4.42 -17.16
N LYS A 69 -15.61 5.30 -17.57
CA LYS A 69 -14.25 4.90 -17.94
C LYS A 69 -13.53 4.26 -16.74
N LEU A 70 -12.92 3.11 -16.99
CA LEU A 70 -12.07 2.40 -16.04
C LEU A 70 -10.83 3.26 -15.74
N LYS A 71 -10.67 3.70 -14.49
CA LYS A 71 -9.56 4.52 -14.05
C LYS A 71 -8.72 3.76 -13.05
N ALA A 72 -7.40 3.80 -13.26
CA ALA A 72 -6.46 3.25 -12.29
C ALA A 72 -6.29 4.26 -11.14
N VAL A 73 -7.00 4.02 -10.03
CA VAL A 73 -6.96 4.86 -8.83
C VAL A 73 -6.02 4.24 -7.82
N THR A 74 -5.13 5.04 -7.25
CA THR A 74 -4.36 4.64 -6.07
C THR A 74 -5.26 4.79 -4.85
N LEU A 75 -5.72 3.70 -4.24
CA LEU A 75 -6.41 3.80 -2.95
C LEU A 75 -5.40 4.23 -1.90
N SER A 76 -5.43 5.51 -1.55
CA SER A 76 -4.66 6.06 -0.46
C SER A 76 -5.43 5.82 0.85
N VAL A 77 -4.85 5.05 1.77
CA VAL A 77 -5.42 4.83 3.11
C VAL A 77 -5.73 6.16 3.81
N LYS A 78 -4.92 7.20 3.55
CA LYS A 78 -5.17 8.54 4.10
C LYS A 78 -6.43 9.18 3.53
N GLU A 79 -6.68 9.03 2.24
CA GLU A 79 -7.87 9.57 1.59
C GLU A 79 -9.13 8.79 2.00
N ALA A 80 -9.04 7.46 2.04
CA ALA A 80 -10.12 6.62 2.55
C ALA A 80 -10.50 6.98 4.00
N ARG A 81 -9.49 7.18 4.88
CA ARG A 81 -9.73 7.62 6.26
C ARG A 81 -10.37 9.02 6.32
N LYS A 82 -10.00 9.92 5.40
CA LYS A 82 -10.56 11.27 5.34
C LYS A 82 -12.02 11.25 4.91
N GLU A 83 -12.37 10.50 3.86
CA GLU A 83 -13.76 10.36 3.42
C GLU A 83 -14.62 9.66 4.47
N LEU A 84 -14.10 8.62 5.13
CA LEU A 84 -14.77 7.95 6.25
C LEU A 84 -15.03 8.92 7.42
N ALA A 85 -14.06 9.76 7.76
CA ALA A 85 -14.23 10.77 8.80
C ALA A 85 -15.29 11.81 8.41
N LYS A 86 -15.34 12.23 7.14
CA LYS A 86 -16.41 13.12 6.65
C LYS A 86 -17.78 12.49 6.79
N MET A 87 -17.95 11.23 6.39
CA MET A 87 -19.23 10.50 6.54
C MET A 87 -19.67 10.49 8.00
N VAL A 88 -18.77 10.13 8.92
CA VAL A 88 -19.06 10.12 10.36
C VAL A 88 -19.52 11.48 10.88
N ILE A 89 -18.91 12.57 10.39
CA ILE A 89 -19.24 13.94 10.83
C ILE A 89 -20.55 14.44 10.20
N ILE A 90 -20.73 14.25 8.89
CA ILE A 90 -21.88 14.77 8.14
C ILE A 90 -23.15 14.00 8.50
N ASP A 91 -23.05 12.68 8.61
CA ASP A 91 -24.20 11.80 8.89
C ASP A 91 -24.36 11.52 10.39
N GLU A 92 -23.56 12.19 11.23
CA GLU A 92 -23.55 12.08 12.70
C GLU A 92 -23.53 10.64 13.22
N LEU A 93 -22.74 9.79 12.55
CA LEU A 93 -22.68 8.37 12.87
C LEU A 93 -21.79 8.09 14.09
N PRO A 94 -22.08 7.03 14.87
CA PRO A 94 -21.15 6.61 15.91
C PRO A 94 -19.80 6.21 15.31
N PHE A 95 -18.69 6.62 15.93
CA PHE A 95 -17.34 6.18 15.53
C PHE A 95 -17.19 4.66 15.50
N ARG A 96 -18.01 3.94 16.27
CA ARG A 96 -18.07 2.49 16.33
C ARG A 96 -18.53 1.83 15.02
N ILE A 97 -19.11 2.58 14.07
CA ILE A 97 -19.63 2.02 12.82
C ILE A 97 -18.59 1.18 12.07
N VAL A 98 -17.31 1.58 12.15
CA VAL A 98 -16.19 0.88 11.51
C VAL A 98 -15.85 -0.48 12.15
N GLU A 99 -16.36 -0.72 13.36
CA GLU A 99 -16.16 -1.96 14.09
C GLU A 99 -17.24 -3.01 13.81
N GLY A 100 -18.37 -2.60 13.23
CA GLY A 100 -19.49 -3.48 12.92
C GLY A 100 -19.14 -4.51 11.85
N GLU A 101 -19.68 -5.72 11.96
CA GLU A 101 -19.43 -6.81 11.01
C GLU A 101 -19.81 -6.43 9.57
N GLY A 102 -20.91 -5.68 9.41
CA GLY A 102 -21.34 -5.19 8.10
C GLY A 102 -20.34 -4.24 7.42
N PHE A 103 -19.46 -3.57 8.19
CA PHE A 103 -18.41 -2.71 7.63
C PHE A 103 -17.11 -3.49 7.37
N LYS A 104 -16.81 -4.52 8.16
CA LYS A 104 -15.56 -5.29 8.07
C LYS A 104 -15.54 -6.35 6.96
N ASN A 105 -16.70 -6.79 6.49
CA ASN A 105 -16.83 -7.93 5.57
C ASN A 105 -16.86 -7.55 4.07
N HIS A 106 -16.43 -6.33 3.70
CA HIS A 106 -16.39 -5.82 2.31
C HIS A 106 -15.04 -5.18 1.99
#